data_AF-A0AAW1TSW5-F1
#
_entry.id   AF-A0AAW1TSW5-F1
#
_cell.length_a   1.000
_cell.length_b   1.000
_cell.length_c   1.000
_cell.angle_alpha   90.00
_cell.angle_beta   90.00
_cell.angle_gamma   90.00
#
_symmetry.space_group_name_H-M   'P 1'
#
loop_
_entity.id
_entity.type
_entity.pdbx_description
1 polymer ?
#
loop_
_entity_poly.entity_id
_entity_poly.type
_entity_poly.pdbx_seq_one_letter_code
_entity_poly.pdbx_strand_id
1 'polypeptide(L)'
;MENQKYFNFLCSQWKAERLNRSKAMPHIKTYARVSPCYKKMAYFLLTSANFSYGGWGRTHPNNPGFHIRSYEAGVLFLPKFFDEEYFEIAESDENKNDMLFPVMYDFPLTPYEPGDEPFTRSNE
;
A
#
# COMPACT_ATOMS: atom_id res chain seq x y z
N MET A 1 -18.69 8.02 5.44
CA MET A 1 -17.43 8.79 5.27
C MET A 1 -17.59 10.29 5.47
N GLU A 2 -18.80 10.83 5.72
CA GLU A 2 -18.98 12.29 5.94
C GLU A 2 -18.08 12.89 7.03
N ASN A 3 -17.76 12.13 8.08
CA ASN A 3 -16.97 12.61 9.21
C ASN A 3 -15.44 12.59 8.98
N GLN A 4 -14.96 12.19 7.79
CA GLN A 4 -13.53 11.95 7.52
C GLN A 4 -13.05 12.40 6.14
N LYS A 5 -13.72 13.39 5.51
CA LYS A 5 -13.35 13.92 4.19
C LYS A 5 -11.91 14.44 4.10
N TYR A 6 -11.32 14.82 5.22
CA TYR A 6 -9.92 15.21 5.29
C TYR A 6 -8.96 14.08 4.88
N PHE A 7 -9.37 12.82 4.78
CA PHE A 7 -8.51 11.76 4.25
C PHE A 7 -8.42 11.75 2.72
N ASN A 8 -9.33 12.43 2.00
CA ASN A 8 -9.37 12.36 0.53
C ASN A 8 -8.06 12.82 -0.12
N PHE A 9 -7.33 13.77 0.48
CA PHE A 9 -6.03 14.23 -0.06
C PHE A 9 -4.92 13.18 0.02
N LEU A 10 -5.10 12.13 0.84
CA LEU A 10 -4.18 11.01 0.96
C LEU A 10 -4.53 9.87 -0.02
N CYS A 11 -5.68 9.94 -0.69
CA CYS A 11 -6.12 8.92 -1.63
C CYS A 11 -5.45 9.08 -3.01
N SER A 12 -5.34 7.97 -3.71
CA SER A 12 -4.77 7.89 -5.07
C SER A 12 -5.56 6.85 -5.85
N GLN A 13 -5.64 7.03 -7.16
CA GLN A 13 -6.37 6.12 -8.06
C GLN A 13 -5.70 4.75 -8.06
N TRP A 14 -6.53 3.70 -8.19
CA TRP A 14 -6.02 2.36 -8.47
C TRP A 14 -5.54 2.29 -9.92
N LYS A 15 -4.23 2.04 -10.11
CA LYS A 15 -3.58 1.85 -11.41
C LYS A 15 -2.63 0.64 -11.35
N ALA A 16 -2.81 -0.27 -12.29
CA ALA A 16 -1.98 -1.46 -12.46
C ALA A 16 -1.92 -1.82 -13.95
N GLU A 17 -1.62 -0.84 -14.80
CA GLU A 17 -1.56 -0.95 -16.26
C GLU A 17 -0.47 -1.93 -16.69
N ARG A 18 0.70 -1.91 -16.04
CA ARG A 18 1.81 -2.84 -16.34
C ARG A 18 1.38 -4.31 -16.20
N LEU A 19 0.38 -4.57 -15.37
CA LEU A 19 -0.17 -5.90 -15.12
C LEU A 19 -1.56 -6.11 -15.77
N ASN A 20 -2.04 -5.16 -16.58
CA ASN A 20 -3.37 -5.12 -17.18
C ASN A 20 -4.50 -5.32 -16.15
N ARG A 21 -4.35 -4.76 -14.95
CA ARG A 21 -5.25 -4.95 -13.80
C ARG A 21 -5.92 -3.67 -13.30
N SER A 22 -5.77 -2.53 -13.97
CA SER A 22 -6.44 -1.28 -13.56
C SER A 22 -7.97 -1.40 -13.49
N LYS A 23 -8.58 -2.28 -14.27
CA LYS A 23 -10.03 -2.55 -14.22
C LYS A 23 -10.43 -3.62 -13.19
N ALA A 24 -9.48 -4.32 -12.58
CA ALA A 24 -9.71 -5.32 -11.56
C ALA A 24 -9.56 -4.68 -10.18
N MET A 25 -10.67 -4.47 -9.48
CA MET A 25 -10.66 -3.78 -8.18
C MET A 25 -9.83 -4.51 -7.12
N PRO A 26 -8.98 -3.79 -6.37
CA PRO A 26 -8.08 -4.42 -5.42
C PRO A 26 -8.85 -4.88 -4.17
N HIS A 27 -8.88 -6.19 -3.95
CA HIS A 27 -9.17 -6.75 -2.62
C HIS A 27 -7.86 -7.03 -1.83
N ILE A 28 -6.70 -6.81 -2.44
CA ILE A 28 -5.38 -6.95 -1.82
C ILE A 28 -5.10 -5.76 -0.88
N LYS A 29 -4.34 -5.99 0.21
CA LYS A 29 -3.88 -4.93 1.11
C LYS A 29 -2.37 -5.00 1.23
N THR A 30 -1.72 -3.91 0.90
CA THR A 30 -0.26 -3.82 0.85
C THR A 30 0.22 -2.54 1.53
N TYR A 31 1.33 -2.65 2.25
CA TYR A 31 2.00 -1.51 2.87
C TYR A 31 3.47 -1.57 2.48
N ALA A 32 4.02 -0.46 1.99
CA ALA A 32 5.38 -0.43 1.47
C ALA A 32 6.05 0.91 1.78
N ARG A 33 7.38 0.91 1.83
CA ARG A 33 8.18 2.14 1.87
C ARG A 33 9.02 2.24 0.61
N VAL A 34 8.61 3.15 -0.27
CA VAL A 34 9.21 3.37 -1.58
C VAL A 34 10.09 4.62 -1.54
N SER A 35 11.22 4.60 -2.26
CA SER A 35 12.11 5.75 -2.38
C SER A 35 11.48 6.89 -3.18
N PRO A 36 11.91 8.15 -2.99
CA PRO A 36 11.37 9.28 -3.75
C PRO A 36 11.56 9.18 -5.28
N CYS A 37 12.53 8.39 -5.75
CA CYS A 37 12.73 8.14 -7.17
C CYS A 37 11.87 7.00 -7.73
N TYR A 38 11.07 6.32 -6.90
CA TYR A 38 10.20 5.21 -7.26
C TYR A 38 10.90 3.99 -7.87
N LYS A 39 12.22 3.87 -7.71
CA LYS A 39 13.02 2.73 -8.19
C LYS A 39 13.33 1.71 -7.11
N LYS A 40 13.32 2.10 -5.83
CA LYS A 40 13.78 1.27 -4.71
C LYS A 40 12.71 1.16 -3.63
N MET A 41 12.68 0.05 -2.92
CA MET A 41 11.74 -0.22 -1.84
C MET A 41 12.43 -0.85 -0.63
N ALA A 42 12.21 -0.26 0.55
CA ALA A 42 12.87 -0.67 1.80
C ALA A 42 12.16 -1.84 2.51
N TYR A 43 10.85 -1.97 2.32
CA TYR A 43 10.08 -3.12 2.78
C TYR A 43 8.76 -3.24 2.01
N PHE A 44 8.18 -4.43 2.02
CA PHE A 44 6.84 -4.70 1.50
C PHE A 44 6.09 -5.61 2.46
N LEU A 45 4.86 -5.25 2.82
CA LEU A 45 3.97 -6.05 3.66
C LEU A 45 2.73 -6.40 2.83
N LEU A 46 2.47 -7.70 2.69
CA LEU A 46 1.20 -8.24 2.18
C LEU A 46 0.38 -8.76 3.35
N THR A 47 -0.85 -8.29 3.53
CA THR A 47 -1.65 -8.60 4.72
C THR A 47 -3.15 -8.67 4.43
N SER A 48 -3.92 -9.25 5.35
CA SER A 48 -5.38 -9.15 5.38
C SER A 48 -5.86 -7.81 5.97
N ALA A 49 -5.02 -7.14 6.77
CA ALA A 49 -5.39 -5.93 7.51
C ALA A 49 -5.68 -4.74 6.58
N ASN A 50 -6.91 -4.23 6.64
CA ASN A 50 -7.28 -2.93 6.06
C ASN A 50 -6.72 -1.76 6.89
N PHE A 51 -6.79 -0.55 6.33
CA PHE A 51 -6.50 0.68 7.08
C PHE A 51 -7.60 0.98 8.12
N SER A 52 -7.49 0.36 9.29
CA SER A 52 -8.45 0.48 10.38
C SER A 52 -7.80 0.26 11.75
N TYR A 53 -8.37 0.86 12.79
CA TYR A 53 -8.00 0.53 14.18
C TYR A 53 -8.31 -0.92 14.53
N GLY A 54 -9.25 -1.57 13.84
CA GLY A 54 -9.62 -2.96 14.11
C GLY A 54 -8.48 -3.93 13.80
N GLY A 55 -7.80 -3.72 12.66
CA GLY A 55 -6.69 -4.56 12.20
C GLY A 55 -5.32 -4.15 12.72
N TRP A 56 -5.10 -2.85 12.98
CA TRP A 56 -3.80 -2.32 13.44
C TRP A 56 -3.72 -2.03 14.92
N GLY A 57 -4.86 -2.08 15.61
CA GLY A 57 -4.97 -1.70 17.00
C GLY A 57 -4.91 -0.19 17.24
N ARG A 58 -5.20 0.20 18.48
CA ARG A 58 -5.01 1.57 18.97
C ARG A 58 -4.74 1.57 20.47
N THR A 59 -4.00 2.57 20.92
CA THR A 59 -3.93 2.92 22.35
C THR A 59 -5.08 3.86 22.70
N HIS A 60 -5.55 3.77 23.94
CA HIS A 60 -6.58 4.67 24.45
C HIS A 60 -5.94 5.70 25.41
N PRO A 61 -6.26 7.01 25.28
CA PRO A 61 -5.67 8.02 26.16
C PRO A 61 -5.87 7.74 27.65
N ASN A 62 -7.02 7.16 27.99
CA ASN A 62 -7.43 6.87 29.37
C ASN A 62 -7.24 5.40 29.76
N ASN A 63 -6.68 4.57 28.87
CA ASN A 63 -6.37 3.17 29.14
C ASN A 63 -5.10 2.77 28.38
N PRO A 64 -3.96 2.57 29.07
CA PRO A 64 -2.65 2.36 28.45
C PRO A 64 -2.54 1.02 27.67
N GLY A 65 -3.60 0.21 27.62
CA GLY A 65 -3.65 -1.00 26.80
C GLY A 65 -3.60 -0.74 25.28
N PHE A 66 -2.91 -1.62 24.56
CA PHE A 66 -2.97 -1.70 23.10
C PHE A 66 -4.04 -2.71 22.70
N HIS A 67 -5.09 -2.24 22.01
CA HIS A 67 -6.26 -3.07 21.71
C HIS A 67 -6.39 -3.34 20.22
N ILE A 68 -6.28 -4.61 19.82
CA ILE A 68 -6.62 -5.12 18.48
C ILE A 68 -7.99 -5.79 18.54
N ARG A 69 -8.83 -5.61 17.51
CA ARG A 69 -10.22 -6.11 17.49
C ARG A 69 -10.49 -7.15 16.39
N SER A 70 -9.51 -7.43 15.55
CA SER A 70 -9.64 -8.34 14.41
C SER A 70 -8.45 -9.30 14.38
N TYR A 71 -8.69 -10.52 13.92
CA TYR A 71 -7.62 -11.45 13.60
C TYR A 71 -7.14 -11.14 12.20
N GLU A 72 -5.86 -10.78 12.07
CA GLU A 72 -5.23 -10.43 10.81
C GLU A 72 -3.91 -11.19 10.66
N ALA A 73 -3.52 -11.49 9.43
CA ALA A 73 -2.24 -12.14 9.13
C ALA A 73 -1.61 -11.53 7.88
N GLY A 74 -0.28 -11.55 7.83
CA GLY A 74 0.47 -11.05 6.69
C GLY A 74 1.91 -11.53 6.68
N VAL A 75 2.60 -11.26 5.57
CA VAL A 75 4.01 -11.59 5.36
C VAL A 75 4.77 -10.30 5.07
N LEU A 76 5.82 -10.06 5.85
CA LEU A 76 6.72 -8.92 5.71
C LEU A 76 7.99 -9.35 4.95
N PHE A 77 8.23 -8.71 3.82
CA PHE A 77 9.44 -8.86 3.03
C PHE A 77 10.42 -7.76 3.43
N LEU A 78 11.60 -8.16 3.91
CA LEU A 78 12.70 -7.26 4.23
C LEU A 78 13.91 -7.62 3.35
N PRO A 79 14.58 -6.64 2.70
CA PRO A 79 15.74 -6.87 1.83
C PRO A 79 16.84 -7.72 2.48
N LYS A 80 17.09 -7.52 3.78
CA LYS A 80 18.07 -8.28 4.56
C LYS A 80 17.89 -9.81 4.57
N PHE A 81 16.67 -10.31 4.28
CA PHE A 81 16.41 -11.75 4.19
C PHE A 81 16.70 -12.32 2.80
N PHE A 82 17.15 -11.47 1.88
CA PHE A 82 17.52 -11.79 0.50
C PHE A 82 18.94 -11.29 0.19
N ASP A 83 19.73 -10.93 1.22
CA ASP A 83 21.07 -10.33 1.09
C ASP A 83 21.11 -9.01 0.29
N GLU A 84 19.98 -8.30 0.24
CA GLU A 84 19.83 -7.01 -0.45
C GLU A 84 19.76 -5.83 0.54
N GLU A 85 20.17 -4.64 0.10
CA GLU A 85 19.94 -3.39 0.86
C GLU A 85 18.51 -2.85 0.66
N TYR A 86 17.97 -3.03 -0.55
CA TYR A 86 16.63 -2.62 -0.95
C TYR A 86 16.14 -3.52 -2.08
N PHE A 87 14.82 -3.56 -2.28
CA PHE A 87 14.23 -4.18 -3.44
C PHE A 87 14.20 -3.20 -4.61
N GLU A 88 14.73 -3.59 -5.77
CA GLU A 88 14.52 -2.87 -7.03
C GLU A 88 13.09 -3.09 -7.52
N ILE A 89 12.39 -2.02 -7.93
CA ILE A 89 10.97 -2.07 -8.35
C ILE A 89 10.74 -1.45 -9.73
N ALA A 90 11.78 -0.92 -10.36
CA ALA A 90 11.76 -0.42 -11.73
C ALA A 90 13.13 -0.69 -12.38
N GLU A 91 13.15 -0.84 -13.70
CA GLU A 91 14.40 -1.03 -14.44
C GLU A 91 15.35 0.18 -14.23
N SER A 92 16.64 -0.13 -14.07
CA SER A 92 17.71 0.86 -14.07
C SER A 92 18.55 0.66 -15.34
N ASP A 93 19.11 1.76 -15.87
CA ASP A 93 20.00 1.70 -17.03
C ASP A 93 21.31 0.95 -16.72
N GLU A 94 21.63 0.79 -15.44
CA GLU A 94 22.88 0.20 -14.95
C GLU A 94 22.79 -1.33 -14.78
N ASN A 95 21.62 -1.89 -14.42
CA ASN A 95 21.46 -3.33 -14.17
C ASN A 95 20.20 -3.90 -14.83
N LYS A 96 20.34 -4.40 -16.07
CA LYS A 96 19.25 -5.10 -16.80
C LYS A 96 18.94 -6.52 -16.31
N ASN A 97 19.74 -7.08 -15.41
CA ASN A 97 19.64 -8.48 -14.98
C ASN A 97 19.17 -8.66 -13.52
N ASP A 98 18.87 -7.58 -12.79
CA ASP A 98 18.40 -7.71 -11.41
C ASP A 98 16.92 -8.10 -11.38
N MET A 99 16.59 -9.09 -10.54
CA MET A 99 15.21 -9.54 -10.37
C MET A 99 14.41 -8.45 -9.66
N LEU A 100 13.53 -7.77 -10.39
CA LEU A 100 12.64 -6.77 -9.81
C LEU A 100 11.67 -7.42 -8.83
N PHE A 101 11.43 -6.76 -7.70
CA PHE A 101 10.38 -7.16 -6.79
C PHE A 101 9.01 -6.98 -7.48
N PRO A 102 8.13 -7.99 -7.43
CA PRO A 102 6.90 -8.02 -8.22
C PRO A 102 5.79 -7.15 -7.61
N VAL A 103 5.94 -5.82 -7.69
CA VAL A 103 4.91 -4.88 -7.23
C VAL A 103 3.64 -5.05 -8.09
N MET A 104 2.48 -5.04 -7.43
CA MET A 104 1.17 -5.36 -8.01
C MET A 104 0.37 -4.15 -8.56
N TYR A 105 0.97 -2.97 -8.55
CA TYR A 105 0.39 -1.69 -8.99
C TYR A 105 1.53 -0.75 -9.44
N ASP A 106 1.15 0.34 -10.11
CA ASP A 106 2.12 1.23 -10.76
C ASP A 106 2.66 2.31 -9.81
N PHE A 107 3.89 2.76 -10.07
CA PHE A 107 4.50 3.93 -9.44
C PHE A 107 4.93 4.96 -10.50
N PRO A 108 4.90 6.27 -10.20
CA PRO A 108 4.33 6.88 -8.99
C PRO A 108 2.80 6.66 -8.90
N LEU A 109 2.26 6.69 -7.68
CA LEU A 109 0.81 6.62 -7.50
C LEU A 109 0.15 7.83 -8.17
N THR A 110 -0.98 7.61 -8.83
CA THR A 110 -1.75 8.69 -9.48
C THR A 110 -2.66 9.34 -8.44
N PRO A 111 -2.46 10.62 -8.09
CA PRO A 111 -3.36 11.32 -7.16
C PRO A 111 -4.80 11.38 -7.72
N TYR A 112 -5.78 11.52 -6.83
CA TYR A 112 -7.16 11.81 -7.24
C TYR A 112 -7.25 13.15 -8.00
N GLU A 113 -8.07 13.16 -9.06
CA GLU A 113 -8.37 14.35 -9.85
C GLU A 113 -9.45 15.22 -9.17
N PRO A 114 -9.59 16.50 -9.57
CA PRO A 114 -10.71 17.32 -9.12
C PRO A 114 -12.06 16.65 -9.46
N GLY A 115 -12.80 16.24 -8.43
CA GLY A 115 -14.08 15.55 -8.58
C GLY A 115 -14.03 14.04 -8.34
N ASP A 116 -12.84 13.45 -8.21
CA ASP A 116 -12.70 12.07 -7.72
C ASP A 116 -13.13 12.00 -6.25
N GLU A 117 -13.89 10.95 -5.93
CA GLU A 117 -14.30 10.63 -4.57
C GLU A 117 -13.99 9.16 -4.29
N PRO A 118 -13.61 8.80 -3.05
CA PRO A 118 -13.41 7.41 -2.68
C PRO A 118 -14.72 6.63 -2.85
N PHE A 119 -14.61 5.40 -3.35
CA PHE A 119 -15.77 4.52 -3.46
C PHE A 119 -16.42 4.31 -2.08
N THR A 120 -17.75 4.44 -2.04
CA THR A 120 -18.55 4.09 -0.87
C THR A 120 -19.71 3.22 -1.31
N ARG A 121 -20.04 2.20 -0.51
CA ARG A 121 -21.15 1.26 -0.80
C ARG A 121 -22.51 1.96 -0.92
N SER A 122 -22.66 3.16 -0.36
CA SER A 122 -23.88 3.98 -0.48
C SER A 122 -24.08 4.63 -1.85
N ASN A 123 -23.08 4.58 -2.74
CA ASN A 123 -23.14 5.13 -4.09
C ASN A 123 -23.37 4.04 -5.16
N GLU A 124 -23.79 2.83 -4.74
CA GLU A 124 -24.44 1.81 -5.59
C GLU A 124 -25.97 1.96 -5.49
#